data_AF-A0A1M7C895-F1
#
_entry.id   AF-A0A1M7C895-F1
#
_cell.length_a   1.000
_cell.length_b   1.000
_cell.length_c   1.000
_cell.angle_alpha   90.00
_cell.angle_beta   90.00
_cell.angle_gamma   90.00
#
_symmetry.space_group_name_H-M   'P 1'
#
loop_
_entity.id
_entity.type
_entity.pdbx_description
1 polymer ?
#
loop_
_entity_poly.entity_id
_entity_poly.type
_entity_poly.pdbx_seq_one_letter_code
_entity_poly.pdbx_strand_id
1 'polypeptide(L)'
;MTGFSFNTFFGYETKINNLGDQILIYGFAGIIFSLVALVFVAMFIRKLGFNSVNSFFINPLMLSLGLTLLVAILPTIIFYVVALDVSGVKILYSWITIFIAMFLFVLFNLETIKKLFHERAKMSEQEEFRNRKR
;
A
#
# COMPACT_ATOMS: atom_id res chain seq x y z
N MET A 1 30.65 19.05 7.47
CA MET A 1 29.64 17.97 7.52
C MET A 1 28.27 18.61 7.35
N THR A 2 27.69 18.55 6.16
CA THR A 2 26.30 18.98 5.94
C THR A 2 25.40 17.87 6.46
N GLY A 3 24.83 18.08 7.64
CA GLY A 3 23.94 17.12 8.29
C GLY A 3 22.73 16.79 7.42
N PHE A 4 22.23 15.56 7.57
CA PHE A 4 20.99 15.11 6.96
C PHE A 4 19.86 16.11 7.29
N SER A 5 19.34 16.79 6.27
CA SER A 5 18.18 17.67 6.42
C SER A 5 16.92 16.90 6.01
N PHE A 6 15.95 16.80 6.90
CA PHE A 6 14.65 16.15 6.65
C PHE A 6 13.81 16.84 5.57
N ASN A 7 14.23 18.01 5.11
CA ASN A 7 13.61 18.72 3.99
C ASN A 7 14.20 18.33 2.64
N THR A 8 15.23 17.48 2.61
CA THR A 8 15.96 17.05 1.41
C THR A 8 15.35 15.76 0.87
N PHE A 9 15.01 15.69 -0.42
CA PHE A 9 14.58 14.50 -1.16
C PHE A 9 15.42 14.36 -2.43
N PHE A 10 16.67 13.89 -2.26
CA PHE A 10 17.61 13.64 -3.35
C PHE A 10 17.84 14.84 -4.31
N GLY A 11 17.69 16.09 -3.85
CA GLY A 11 17.86 17.30 -4.67
C GLY A 11 16.60 17.75 -5.42
N TYR A 12 15.44 17.14 -5.15
CA TYR A 12 14.15 17.45 -5.80
C TYR A 12 13.20 18.27 -4.92
N GLU A 13 13.68 18.79 -3.79
CA GLU A 13 12.88 19.42 -2.73
C GLU A 13 12.05 20.58 -3.25
N THR A 14 12.70 21.48 -3.98
CA THR A 14 12.06 22.69 -4.49
C THR A 14 10.97 22.33 -5.50
N LYS A 15 11.21 21.33 -6.36
CA LYS A 15 10.23 20.87 -7.33
C LYS A 15 9.04 20.21 -6.65
N ILE A 16 9.32 19.37 -5.65
CA ILE A 16 8.29 18.68 -4.87
C ILE A 16 7.45 19.72 -4.12
N ASN A 17 8.06 20.63 -3.38
CA ASN A 17 7.33 21.63 -2.59
C ASN A 17 6.51 22.60 -3.46
N ASN A 18 6.93 22.86 -4.71
CA ASN A 18 6.19 23.70 -5.66
C ASN A 18 5.03 22.96 -6.37
N LEU A 19 4.89 21.64 -6.19
CA LEU A 19 3.90 20.79 -6.86
C LEU A 19 3.02 20.05 -5.84
N GLY A 20 2.71 20.69 -4.71
CA GLY A 20 2.01 20.07 -3.56
C GLY A 20 0.80 19.20 -3.95
N ASP A 21 -0.17 19.77 -4.66
CA ASP A 21 -1.39 19.07 -5.07
C ASP A 21 -1.11 17.90 -6.02
N GLN A 22 -0.14 18.08 -6.92
CA GLN A 22 0.24 17.05 -7.87
C GLN A 22 0.91 15.86 -7.19
N ILE A 23 1.69 16.07 -6.13
CA ILE A 23 2.32 14.98 -5.37
C ILE A 23 1.27 14.08 -4.75
N LEU A 24 0.20 14.67 -4.21
CA LEU A 24 -0.89 13.91 -3.64
C LEU A 24 -1.58 13.04 -4.69
N ILE A 25 -1.96 13.65 -5.80
CA ILE A 25 -2.61 12.95 -6.91
C ILE A 25 -1.69 11.84 -7.43
N TYR A 26 -0.42 12.14 -7.69
CA TYR A 26 0.51 11.20 -8.27
C TYR A 26 0.93 10.09 -7.32
N GLY A 27 1.03 10.29 -6.01
CA GLY A 27 1.35 9.16 -5.13
C GLY A 27 0.15 8.25 -4.86
N PHE A 28 -1.08 8.77 -4.74
CA PHE A 28 -2.27 7.89 -4.71
C PHE A 28 -2.44 7.14 -6.04
N ALA A 29 -2.33 7.86 -7.17
CA ALA A 29 -2.34 7.24 -8.48
C ALA A 29 -1.22 6.21 -8.61
N GLY A 30 -0.02 6.51 -8.11
CA GLY A 30 1.14 5.61 -8.11
C GLY A 30 0.85 4.29 -7.39
N ILE A 31 0.20 4.33 -6.23
CA ILE A 31 -0.21 3.11 -5.50
C ILE A 31 -1.24 2.32 -6.32
N ILE A 32 -2.27 2.99 -6.87
CA ILE A 32 -3.32 2.34 -7.66
C ILE A 32 -2.75 1.71 -8.94
N PHE A 33 -1.96 2.45 -9.70
CA PHE A 33 -1.31 1.94 -10.91
C PHE A 33 -0.32 0.83 -10.59
N SER A 34 0.38 0.88 -9.45
CA SER A 34 1.23 -0.22 -9.00
C SER A 34 0.43 -1.49 -8.70
N LEU A 35 -0.73 -1.37 -8.05
CA LEU A 35 -1.64 -2.51 -7.85
C LEU A 35 -2.09 -3.13 -9.17
N VAL A 36 -2.51 -2.30 -10.13
CA VAL A 36 -2.91 -2.75 -11.46
C VAL A 36 -1.76 -3.42 -12.18
N ALA A 37 -0.56 -2.82 -12.17
CA ALA A 37 0.63 -3.39 -12.78
C ALA A 37 1.00 -4.74 -12.15
N LEU A 38 0.91 -4.87 -10.82
CA LEU A 38 1.16 -6.13 -10.12
C LEU A 38 0.15 -7.21 -10.49
N VAL A 39 -1.11 -6.87 -10.77
CA VAL A 39 -2.08 -7.84 -11.30
C VAL A 39 -1.62 -8.40 -12.65
N PHE A 40 -1.18 -7.53 -13.57
CA PHE A 40 -0.63 -7.99 -14.86
C PHE A 40 0.62 -8.84 -14.70
N VAL A 41 1.55 -8.43 -13.84
CA VAL A 41 2.75 -9.20 -13.50
C VAL A 41 2.37 -10.55 -12.91
N ALA A 42 1.40 -10.61 -11.99
CA ALA A 42 0.93 -11.85 -11.39
C ALA A 42 0.36 -12.83 -12.43
N MET A 43 -0.41 -12.32 -13.39
CA MET A 43 -0.96 -13.10 -14.49
C MET A 43 0.15 -13.67 -15.39
N PHE A 44 1.16 -12.85 -15.70
CA PHE A 44 2.30 -13.30 -16.49
C PHE A 44 3.13 -14.37 -15.76
N ILE A 45 3.43 -14.16 -14.48
CA ILE A 45 4.17 -15.12 -13.63
C ILE A 45 3.41 -16.44 -13.48
N ARG A 46 2.07 -16.41 -13.36
CA ARG A 46 1.21 -17.61 -13.36
C ARG A 46 1.39 -18.42 -14.63
N LYS A 47 1.41 -17.76 -15.81
CA LYS A 47 1.60 -18.44 -17.10
C LYS A 47 2.96 -19.13 -17.21
N LEU A 48 3.97 -18.62 -16.53
CA LEU A 48 5.31 -19.21 -16.47
C LEU A 48 5.46 -20.34 -15.44
N GLY A 49 4.41 -20.64 -14.64
CA GLY A 49 4.44 -21.70 -13.63
C GLY A 49 5.08 -21.31 -12.29
N PHE A 50 5.51 -20.06 -12.11
CA PHE A 50 6.17 -19.57 -10.89
C PHE A 50 5.16 -19.19 -9.78
N ASN A 51 4.30 -20.12 -9.40
CA ASN A 51 3.23 -19.88 -8.41
C ASN A 51 3.76 -19.45 -7.03
N SER A 52 4.94 -19.94 -6.63
CA SER A 52 5.58 -19.54 -5.37
C SER A 52 5.91 -18.04 -5.33
N VAL A 53 6.39 -17.46 -6.44
CA VAL A 53 6.70 -16.03 -6.51
C VAL A 53 5.43 -15.20 -6.31
N ASN A 54 4.32 -15.64 -6.90
CA ASN A 54 3.04 -14.97 -6.67
C ASN A 54 2.58 -15.05 -5.22
N SER A 55 2.69 -16.22 -4.59
CA SER A 55 2.24 -16.43 -3.21
C SER A 55 3.09 -15.69 -2.17
N PHE A 56 4.41 -15.67 -2.33
CA PHE A 56 5.34 -15.15 -1.33
C PHE A 56 5.81 -13.71 -1.58
N PHE A 57 5.70 -13.19 -2.80
CA PHE A 57 6.16 -11.83 -3.13
C PHE A 57 5.03 -10.96 -3.68
N ILE A 58 4.36 -11.38 -4.76
CA ILE A 58 3.38 -10.51 -5.43
C ILE A 58 2.13 -10.29 -4.57
N ASN A 59 1.52 -11.35 -4.04
CA ASN A 59 0.32 -11.23 -3.22
C ASN A 59 0.56 -10.43 -1.92
N PRO A 60 1.64 -10.68 -1.15
CA PRO A 60 1.96 -9.86 0.02
C PRO A 60 2.21 -8.39 -0.33
N LEU A 61 2.91 -8.12 -1.44
CA LEU A 61 3.17 -6.75 -1.90
C LEU A 61 1.88 -6.04 -2.35
N MET A 62 0.98 -6.74 -3.04
CA MET A 62 -0.34 -6.20 -3.38
C MET A 62 -1.16 -5.91 -2.13
N LEU A 63 -1.14 -6.80 -1.14
CA LEU A 63 -1.83 -6.59 0.12
C LEU A 63 -1.26 -5.39 0.88
N SER A 64 0.08 -5.26 0.94
CA SER A 64 0.71 -4.14 1.62
C SER A 64 0.35 -2.82 0.94
N LEU A 65 0.40 -2.73 -0.39
CA LEU A 65 -0.04 -1.55 -1.14
C LEU A 65 -1.51 -1.21 -0.89
N GLY A 66 -2.39 -2.20 -0.84
CA GLY A 66 -3.81 -2.00 -0.52
C GLY A 66 -4.01 -1.46 0.89
N LEU A 67 -3.32 -2.00 1.89
CA LEU A 67 -3.34 -1.50 3.27
C LEU A 67 -2.73 -0.10 3.38
N THR A 68 -1.63 0.17 2.68
CA THR A 68 -1.02 1.49 2.59
C THR A 68 -2.01 2.50 2.04
N LEU A 69 -2.76 2.15 0.98
CA LEU A 69 -3.78 3.03 0.41
C LEU A 69 -4.84 3.41 1.46
N LEU A 70 -5.33 2.43 2.23
CA LEU A 70 -6.33 2.66 3.27
C LEU A 70 -5.78 3.52 4.43
N VAL A 71 -4.58 3.19 4.92
CA VAL A 71 -3.98 3.85 6.07
C VAL A 71 -3.49 5.25 5.73
N ALA A 72 -2.99 5.48 4.50
CA ALA A 72 -2.42 6.77 4.10
C ALA A 72 -3.46 7.89 3.96
N ILE A 73 -4.76 7.58 3.82
CA ILE A 73 -5.81 8.60 3.68
C ILE A 73 -5.83 9.55 4.88
N LEU A 74 -5.88 9.02 6.11
CA LEU A 74 -6.00 9.84 7.32
C LEU A 74 -4.78 10.76 7.55
N PRO A 75 -3.52 10.27 7.53
CA PRO A 75 -2.34 11.12 7.63
C PRO A 75 -2.28 12.17 6.53
N THR A 76 -2.71 11.83 5.31
CA THR A 76 -2.74 12.81 4.20
C THR A 76 -3.71 13.94 4.47
N ILE A 77 -4.94 13.62 4.91
CA ILE A 77 -5.93 14.65 5.26
C ILE A 77 -5.39 15.54 6.39
N ILE A 78 -4.80 14.94 7.43
CA ILE A 78 -4.25 15.69 8.56
C ILE A 78 -3.11 16.62 8.09
N PHE A 79 -2.13 16.10 7.35
CA PHE A 79 -0.98 16.89 6.93
C PHE A 79 -1.28 17.93 5.87
N TYR A 80 -2.27 17.68 4.99
CA TYR A 80 -2.56 18.58 3.89
C TYR A 80 -3.68 19.59 4.21
N VAL A 81 -4.71 19.19 4.96
CA VAL A 81 -5.87 20.04 5.25
C VAL A 81 -5.73 20.76 6.59
N VAL A 82 -5.15 20.11 7.60
CA VAL A 82 -5.10 20.66 8.97
C VAL A 82 -3.78 21.39 9.23
N ALA A 83 -2.68 20.94 8.64
CA ALA A 83 -1.36 21.51 8.84
C ALA A 83 -0.93 22.36 7.64
N LEU A 84 -1.29 23.65 7.67
CA LEU A 84 -1.14 24.62 6.57
C LEU A 84 0.30 24.82 6.02
N ASP A 85 1.34 24.36 6.72
CA ASP A 85 2.76 24.58 6.38
C ASP A 85 3.58 23.29 6.18
N VAL A 86 2.94 22.14 5.96
CA VAL A 86 3.68 20.89 5.77
C VAL A 86 4.20 20.81 4.33
N SER A 87 5.52 20.69 4.19
CA SER A 87 6.16 20.54 2.89
C SER A 87 5.78 19.22 2.21
N GLY A 88 5.65 19.23 0.88
CA GLY A 88 5.35 18.02 0.10
C GLY A 88 6.38 16.90 0.31
N VAL A 89 7.64 17.27 0.57
CA VAL A 89 8.71 16.32 0.94
C VAL A 89 8.36 15.54 2.21
N LYS A 90 7.80 16.19 3.23
CA LYS A 90 7.41 15.52 4.49
C LYS A 90 6.23 14.58 4.29
N ILE A 91 5.27 14.96 3.44
CA ILE A 91 4.15 14.10 3.07
C ILE A 91 4.67 12.83 2.38
N LEU A 92 5.61 12.98 1.45
CA LEU A 92 6.23 11.85 0.76
C LEU A 92 6.98 10.91 1.72
N TYR A 93 7.73 11.47 2.67
CA TYR A 93 8.37 10.67 3.72
C TYR A 93 7.37 9.94 4.60
N SER A 94 6.24 10.57 4.94
CA SER A 94 5.16 9.91 5.68
C SER A 94 4.62 8.72 4.89
N TRP A 95 4.38 8.88 3.59
CA TRP A 95 3.88 7.81 2.73
C TRP A 95 4.84 6.63 2.59
N ILE A 96 6.13 6.91 2.38
CA ILE A 96 7.17 5.88 2.36
C ILE A 96 7.22 5.13 3.69
N THR A 97 7.12 5.85 4.81
CA THR A 97 7.12 5.26 6.15
C THR A 97 5.91 4.35 6.36
N ILE A 98 4.71 4.79 5.97
CA ILE A 98 3.48 3.98 6.05
C ILE A 98 3.60 2.74 5.18
N PHE A 99 4.12 2.88 3.96
CA PHE A 99 4.33 1.75 3.07
C PHE A 99 5.28 0.71 3.68
N ILE A 100 6.45 1.13 4.18
CA ILE A 100 7.42 0.22 4.82
C ILE A 100 6.78 -0.46 6.03
N ALA A 101 6.07 0.28 6.88
CA ALA A 101 5.39 -0.28 8.04
C ALA A 101 4.35 -1.33 7.66
N MET A 102 3.50 -1.04 6.66
CA MET A 102 2.50 -1.99 6.17
C MET A 102 3.14 -3.20 5.48
N PHE A 103 4.24 -3.00 4.75
CA PHE A 103 4.97 -4.09 4.11
C PHE A 103 5.58 -5.03 5.15
N LEU A 104 6.27 -4.50 6.16
CA LEU A 104 6.80 -5.31 7.26
C LEU A 104 5.68 -5.99 8.05
N PHE A 105 4.58 -5.29 8.33
CA PHE A 105 3.41 -5.86 8.99
C PHE A 105 2.87 -7.07 8.22
N VAL A 106 2.69 -6.94 6.90
CA VAL A 106 2.22 -8.03 6.06
C VAL A 106 3.22 -9.18 6.01
N LEU A 107 4.52 -8.91 5.87
CA LEU A 107 5.55 -9.96 5.85
C LEU A 107 5.57 -10.78 7.16
N PHE A 108 5.56 -10.12 8.32
CA PHE A 108 5.62 -10.81 9.61
C PHE A 108 4.31 -11.51 9.98
N ASN A 109 3.17 -11.05 9.45
CA ASN A 109 1.85 -11.58 9.79
C ASN A 109 1.19 -12.35 8.65
N LEU A 110 1.93 -12.69 7.59
CA LEU A 110 1.35 -13.28 6.37
C LEU A 110 0.54 -14.55 6.65
N GLU A 111 1.07 -15.45 7.49
CA GLU A 111 0.39 -16.71 7.83
C GLU A 111 -0.88 -16.48 8.66
N THR A 112 -0.86 -15.52 9.59
CA THR A 112 -2.04 -15.12 10.36
C THR A 112 -3.11 -14.52 9.44
N ILE A 113 -2.71 -13.63 8.54
CA ILE A 113 -3.61 -13.00 7.58
C ILE A 113 -4.27 -14.05 6.67
N LYS A 114 -3.49 -15.00 6.13
CA LYS A 114 -4.02 -16.10 5.32
C LYS A 114 -5.08 -16.91 6.07
N LYS A 115 -4.83 -17.23 7.35
CA LYS A 115 -5.80 -17.95 8.19
C LYS A 115 -7.11 -17.18 8.36
N LEU A 116 -7.03 -15.88 8.67
CA LEU A 116 -8.21 -15.03 8.81
C LEU A 116 -9.07 -14.98 7.55
N PHE A 117 -8.46 -14.88 6.37
CA PHE A 117 -9.19 -14.89 5.11
C PHE A 117 -9.83 -16.27 4.82
N HIS A 118 -9.11 -17.36 5.12
CA HIS A 118 -9.62 -18.70 4.90
C HIS A 118 -10.78 -19.06 5.84
N GLU A 119 -10.72 -18.64 7.10
CA GLU A 119 -11.82 -18.81 8.06
C GLU A 119 -13.06 -18.02 7.65
N ARG A 120 -12.89 -16.76 7.19
CA ARG A 120 -14.03 -15.97 6.67
C ARG A 120 -14.70 -16.63 5.47
N ALA A 121 -13.92 -17.20 4.54
CA ALA A 121 -14.46 -17.92 3.40
C ALA A 121 -15.31 -19.14 3.85
N LYS A 122 -14.79 -19.95 4.77
CA LYS A 122 -15.53 -21.11 5.32
C LYS A 122 -16.83 -20.73 6.00
N MET A 123 -16.84 -19.66 6.79
CA MET A 123 -18.07 -19.19 7.44
C MET A 123 -19.11 -18.76 6.40
N SER A 124 -18.70 -18.06 5.34
CA SER A 124 -19.62 -17.64 4.28
C SER A 124 -20.27 -18.82 3.54
N GLU A 125 -19.51 -19.88 3.26
CA GLU A 125 -20.05 -21.11 2.65
C GLU A 125 -21.07 -21.79 3.58
N GLN A 126 -20.76 -21.90 4.86
CA GLN A 126 -21.68 -22.52 5.84
C GLN A 126 -23.00 -21.74 5.99
N GLU A 127 -22.95 -20.40 5.96
CA GLU A 127 -24.15 -19.56 5.97
C GLU A 127 -24.99 -19.75 4.70
N GLU A 128 -24.34 -19.86 3.54
CA GLU A 128 -25.02 -20.12 2.27
C GLU A 128 -25.72 -21.50 2.28
N PHE A 129 -25.04 -22.55 2.76
CA PHE A 129 -25.64 -23.89 2.89
C PHE A 129 -26.81 -23.90 3.89
N ARG A 130 -26.74 -23.13 4.98
CA ARG A 130 -27.83 -23.01 5.95
C ARG A 130 -29.04 -22.29 5.36
N ASN A 131 -28.83 -21.25 4.56
CA ASN A 131 -29.91 -20.50 3.91
C ASN A 131 -30.59 -21.30 2.79
N ARG A 132 -29.88 -22.21 2.10
CA ARG A 132 -30.46 -23.10 1.08
C ARG A 132 -31.30 -24.27 1.64
N LYS A 133 -31.21 -24.54 2.95
CA LYS A 133 -31.95 -25.61 3.64
C LYS A 133 -33.22 -25.14 4.36
N ARG A 134 -33.50 -23.85 4.37
CA ARG A 134 -34.77 -23.26 4.83
C ARG A 134 -35.66 -22.98 3.64
#